data_AF-A0A4V4H3X8-F1
#
_entry.id   AF-A0A4V4H3X8-F1
#
_cell.length_a   1.000
_cell.length_b   1.000
_cell.length_c   1.000
_cell.angle_alpha   90.00
_cell.angle_beta   90.00
_cell.angle_gamma   90.00
#
_symmetry.space_group_name_H-M   'P 1'
#
loop_
_entity.id
_entity.type
_entity.pdbx_description
1 polymer ?
#
loop_
_entity_poly.entity_id
_entity_poly.type
_entity_poly.pdbx_seq_one_letter_code
_entity_poly.pdbx_strand_id
1 'polypeptide(L)'
;MFGLLDANLHLWLDEKSSYTSGSLIKYEAPEYVPSLDSQFRDLDGRFKTSASRYISSTGWVKSSYGKITAHFFQKLHQASIHLLYGTYTNQTIDFNYGTYTKRPSSVLYSGQFFRSFPLYVYSGTIDRVNDSYTGCKHITRIQREQVFRGEIWFYIHLLEESADQKWLYACKGEFASTQQVCRYESTDGCCFRNVSTSNYTVLYDNSEEACSKNSPIGIEFFST
;
A
#
# COMPACT_ATOMS: atom_id res chain seq x y z
N MET A 1 12.79 -7.00 -10.39
CA MET A 1 13.43 -7.97 -9.49
C MET A 1 13.52 -7.34 -8.09
N PHE A 2 12.48 -7.48 -7.26
CA PHE A 2 12.41 -6.90 -5.90
C PHE A 2 11.55 -7.79 -4.97
N GLY A 3 11.81 -9.10 -4.97
CA GLY A 3 10.92 -10.09 -4.33
C GLY A 3 11.62 -11.11 -3.42
N LEU A 4 12.82 -10.82 -2.92
CA LEU A 4 13.55 -11.75 -2.04
C LEU A 4 14.03 -11.12 -0.72
N LEU A 5 13.75 -9.83 -0.46
CA LEU A 5 14.31 -9.13 0.70
C LEU A 5 13.53 -9.31 2.01
N ASP A 6 12.22 -9.59 1.98
CA ASP A 6 11.39 -9.77 3.19
C ASP A 6 11.09 -11.25 3.52
N ALA A 7 11.51 -12.16 2.64
CA ALA A 7 11.66 -13.59 2.93
C ALA A 7 13.13 -13.95 3.14
N ASN A 8 13.96 -12.98 3.56
CA ASN A 8 15.11 -13.30 4.39
C ASN A 8 14.58 -13.78 5.74
N LEU A 9 14.13 -15.02 5.68
CA LEU A 9 14.17 -15.98 6.75
C LEU A 9 15.51 -15.78 7.46
N HIS A 10 15.52 -14.96 8.51
CA HIS A 10 16.51 -14.98 9.58
C HIS A 10 16.39 -16.33 10.36
N LEU A 11 16.29 -17.46 9.64
CA LEU A 11 17.27 -18.50 9.89
C LEU A 11 18.58 -17.74 9.63
N TRP A 12 19.43 -17.55 10.59
CA TRP A 12 20.38 -18.54 10.97
C TRP A 12 21.00 -17.92 12.20
N LEU A 13 20.45 -18.24 13.36
CA LEU A 13 21.19 -18.32 14.62
C LEU A 13 20.36 -19.26 15.50
N ASP A 14 20.14 -20.49 15.01
CA ASP A 14 19.90 -21.58 15.94
C ASP A 14 21.25 -21.87 16.62
N GLU A 15 21.54 -21.13 17.67
CA GLU A 15 22.81 -21.20 18.40
C GLU A 15 23.13 -22.62 18.90
N LYS A 16 22.09 -23.48 19.00
CA LYS A 16 22.19 -24.87 19.47
C LYS A 16 22.41 -25.89 18.36
N SER A 17 22.46 -25.48 17.09
CA SER A 17 22.69 -26.40 15.96
C SER A 17 23.70 -25.84 14.97
N SER A 18 24.68 -26.67 14.60
CA SER A 18 25.69 -26.33 13.59
C SER A 18 25.16 -26.39 12.15
N TYR A 19 23.98 -26.98 11.94
CA TYR A 19 23.31 -27.03 10.63
C TYR A 19 21.79 -26.98 10.77
N THR A 20 21.13 -26.40 9.78
CA THR A 20 19.68 -26.48 9.61
C THR A 20 19.37 -27.30 8.35
N SER A 21 18.26 -28.03 8.35
CA SER A 21 17.79 -28.76 7.17
C SER A 21 16.36 -28.35 6.86
N GLY A 22 15.98 -28.36 5.59
CA GLY A 22 14.63 -27.97 5.21
C GLY A 22 14.25 -28.52 3.84
N SER A 23 12.96 -28.42 3.52
CA SER A 23 12.43 -28.84 2.23
C SER A 23 11.17 -28.06 1.88
N LEU A 24 11.02 -27.78 0.59
CA LEU A 24 9.82 -27.19 0.01
C LEU A 24 8.72 -28.24 -0.09
N ILE A 25 7.54 -27.91 0.45
CA ILE A 25 6.35 -28.76 0.40
C ILE A 25 5.48 -28.38 -0.79
N LYS A 26 5.26 -27.08 -1.00
CA LYS A 26 4.36 -26.55 -2.03
C LYS A 26 4.87 -25.22 -2.55
N TYR A 27 4.70 -24.99 -3.84
CA TYR A 27 4.93 -23.70 -4.47
C TYR A 27 3.84 -23.46 -5.51
N GLU A 28 3.23 -22.28 -5.46
CA GLU A 28 2.23 -21.85 -6.43
C GLU A 28 2.60 -20.48 -6.96
N ALA A 29 2.67 -20.36 -8.28
CA ALA A 29 2.80 -19.08 -8.96
C ALA A 29 2.00 -19.16 -10.26
N PRO A 30 0.65 -19.03 -10.19
CA PRO A 30 -0.17 -18.97 -11.38
C PRO A 30 0.32 -17.88 -12.34
N GLU A 31 -0.02 -18.03 -13.61
CA GLU A 31 0.33 -17.03 -14.62
C GLU A 31 -0.24 -15.66 -14.27
N TYR A 32 0.51 -14.64 -14.68
CA TYR A 32 0.09 -13.25 -14.56
C TYR A 32 -1.17 -13.01 -15.40
N VAL A 33 -2.18 -12.35 -14.82
CA VAL A 33 -3.47 -12.08 -15.49
C VAL A 33 -3.60 -10.58 -15.80
N PRO A 34 -3.18 -10.13 -17.01
CA PRO A 34 -3.45 -8.78 -17.48
C PRO A 34 -4.88 -8.67 -18.04
N SER A 35 -5.47 -7.49 -17.93
CA SER A 35 -6.65 -7.10 -18.68
C SER A 35 -6.50 -5.68 -19.23
N LEU A 36 -7.08 -5.46 -20.42
CA LEU A 36 -7.19 -4.17 -21.06
C LEU A 36 -8.61 -4.06 -21.64
N ASP A 37 -9.34 -3.03 -21.22
CA ASP A 37 -10.64 -2.65 -21.77
C ASP A 37 -10.54 -1.19 -22.23
N SER A 38 -10.87 -0.94 -23.49
CA SER A 38 -10.78 0.39 -24.10
C SER A 38 -12.07 0.72 -24.81
N GLN A 39 -12.62 1.90 -24.52
CA GLN A 39 -13.82 2.43 -25.17
C GLN A 39 -13.51 3.80 -25.73
N PHE A 40 -13.83 4.01 -27.00
CA PHE A 40 -13.56 5.27 -27.69
C PHE A 40 -14.79 5.79 -28.41
N ARG A 41 -14.88 7.11 -28.46
CA ARG A 41 -15.77 7.88 -29.32
C ARG A 41 -14.94 9.02 -29.90
N ASP A 42 -14.59 8.92 -31.18
CA ASP A 42 -13.69 9.87 -31.86
C ASP A 42 -12.33 9.99 -31.13
N LEU A 43 -11.91 11.20 -30.76
CA LEU A 43 -10.68 11.45 -29.99
C LEU A 43 -10.86 11.22 -28.47
N ASP A 44 -12.09 10.95 -28.04
CA ASP A 44 -12.42 10.72 -26.64
C ASP A 44 -12.33 9.24 -26.35
N GLY A 45 -11.69 8.88 -25.23
CA GLY A 45 -11.57 7.48 -24.88
C GLY A 45 -11.30 7.25 -23.40
N ARG A 46 -11.69 6.06 -22.97
CA ARG A 46 -11.43 5.51 -21.66
C ARG A 46 -10.63 4.23 -21.81
N PHE A 47 -9.50 4.16 -21.11
CA PHE A 47 -8.71 2.94 -20.98
C PHE A 47 -8.83 2.43 -19.56
N LYS A 48 -9.05 1.13 -19.41
CA LYS A 48 -8.95 0.41 -18.15
C LYS A 48 -7.93 -0.68 -18.30
N THR A 49 -6.93 -0.70 -17.44
CA THR A 49 -5.96 -1.78 -17.36
C THR A 49 -6.00 -2.40 -15.99
N SER A 50 -5.95 -3.72 -15.89
CA SER A 50 -5.69 -4.38 -14.62
C SER A 50 -4.65 -5.49 -14.76
N ALA A 51 -4.05 -5.83 -13.64
CA ALA A 51 -2.91 -6.70 -13.55
C ALA A 51 -2.95 -7.38 -12.18
N SER A 52 -2.91 -8.71 -12.14
CA SER A 52 -2.87 -9.43 -10.87
C SER A 52 -1.82 -10.55 -10.86
N ARG A 53 -1.22 -10.76 -9.69
CA ARG A 53 -0.22 -11.82 -9.47
C ARG A 53 -0.38 -12.42 -8.07
N TYR A 54 -0.33 -13.75 -8.02
CA TYR A 54 -0.31 -14.51 -6.77
C TYR A 54 0.94 -15.38 -6.74
N ILE A 55 1.61 -15.41 -5.59
CA ILE A 55 2.72 -16.33 -5.31
C ILE A 55 2.52 -16.89 -3.91
N SER A 56 2.69 -18.20 -3.74
CA SER A 56 2.72 -18.85 -2.42
C SER A 56 3.81 -19.90 -2.35
N SER A 57 4.37 -20.10 -1.15
CA SER A 57 5.29 -21.18 -0.87
C SER A 57 5.06 -21.73 0.53
N THR A 58 5.15 -23.05 0.67
CA THR A 58 5.10 -23.75 1.95
C THR A 58 6.32 -24.64 2.05
N GLY A 59 7.06 -24.53 3.15
CA GLY A 59 8.23 -25.37 3.41
C GLY A 59 8.34 -25.70 4.89
N TRP A 60 9.25 -26.61 5.22
CA TRP A 60 9.62 -26.86 6.61
C TRP A 60 11.12 -26.70 6.79
N VAL A 61 11.50 -26.30 8.00
CA VAL A 61 12.88 -26.24 8.46
C VAL A 61 12.95 -26.97 9.80
N LYS A 62 13.97 -27.81 9.97
CA LYS A 62 14.30 -28.50 11.20
C LYS A 62 15.46 -27.76 11.87
N SER A 63 15.21 -27.35 13.12
CA SER A 63 16.17 -26.73 14.03
C SER A 63 16.20 -27.48 15.36
N SER A 64 17.02 -27.04 16.30
CA SER A 64 17.07 -27.50 17.70
C SER A 64 15.72 -27.38 18.41
N TYR A 65 14.86 -26.46 17.95
CA TYR A 65 13.51 -26.25 18.45
C TYR A 65 12.45 -27.14 17.78
N GLY A 66 12.87 -28.07 16.93
CA GLY A 66 12.02 -29.02 16.22
C GLY A 66 11.75 -28.66 14.77
N LYS A 67 10.74 -29.31 14.18
CA LYS A 67 10.32 -29.08 12.79
C LYS A 67 9.29 -27.97 12.73
N ILE A 68 9.66 -26.84 12.14
CA ILE A 68 8.80 -25.67 11.93
C ILE A 68 8.35 -25.67 10.47
N THR A 69 7.05 -25.57 10.24
CA THR A 69 6.49 -25.37 8.91
C THR A 69 6.16 -23.90 8.72
N ALA A 70 6.67 -23.31 7.65
CA ALA A 70 6.41 -21.94 7.28
C ALA A 70 5.62 -21.89 5.96
N HIS A 71 4.75 -20.92 5.85
CA HIS A 71 4.11 -20.56 4.61
C HIS A 71 4.19 -19.07 4.40
N PHE A 72 4.34 -18.72 3.15
CA PHE A 72 4.37 -17.37 2.66
C PHE A 72 3.37 -17.25 1.51
N PHE A 73 2.68 -16.12 1.43
CA PHE A 73 1.95 -15.74 0.24
C PHE A 73 2.08 -14.25 -0.05
N GLN A 74 1.91 -13.91 -1.32
CA GLN A 74 1.93 -12.56 -1.84
C GLN A 74 0.84 -12.43 -2.91
N LYS A 75 -0.01 -11.41 -2.78
CA LYS A 75 -1.03 -11.01 -3.74
C LYS A 75 -0.76 -9.57 -4.14
N LEU A 76 -0.57 -9.34 -5.43
CA LEU A 76 -0.46 -8.01 -6.02
C LEU A 76 -1.62 -7.82 -6.99
N HIS A 77 -2.32 -6.70 -6.87
CA HIS A 77 -3.35 -6.26 -7.79
C HIS A 77 -3.09 -4.81 -8.17
N GLN A 78 -3.14 -4.49 -9.45
CA GLN A 78 -3.06 -3.15 -9.97
C GLN A 78 -4.24 -2.92 -10.90
N ALA A 79 -4.87 -1.76 -10.78
CA ALA A 79 -5.88 -1.30 -11.71
C ALA A 79 -5.65 0.19 -12.02
N SER A 80 -5.79 0.56 -13.29
CA SER A 80 -5.71 1.95 -13.74
C SER A 80 -6.85 2.26 -14.70
N ILE A 81 -7.41 3.46 -14.58
CA ILE A 81 -8.43 4.02 -15.46
C ILE A 81 -7.91 5.37 -15.96
N HIS A 82 -7.85 5.55 -17.27
CA HIS A 82 -7.42 6.79 -17.93
C HIS A 82 -8.53 7.34 -18.81
N LEU A 83 -8.78 8.65 -18.72
CA LEU A 83 -9.73 9.40 -19.57
C LEU A 83 -8.98 10.44 -20.40
N LEU A 84 -9.20 10.45 -21.72
CA LEU A 84 -8.51 11.35 -22.66
C LEU A 84 -9.05 12.80 -22.61
N TYR A 85 -10.36 12.99 -22.74
CA TYR A 85 -10.96 14.34 -22.76
C TYR A 85 -11.40 14.76 -21.35
N GLY A 86 -10.45 15.33 -20.62
CA GLY A 86 -10.55 15.63 -19.18
C GLY A 86 -9.35 15.16 -18.36
N THR A 87 -8.33 14.57 -19.03
CA THR A 87 -7.02 14.18 -18.47
C THR A 87 -7.07 13.75 -17.00
N TYR A 88 -7.90 12.73 -16.75
CA TYR A 88 -8.09 12.12 -15.43
C TYR A 88 -7.49 10.73 -15.44
N THR A 89 -6.70 10.42 -14.43
CA THR A 89 -6.15 9.10 -14.18
C THR A 89 -6.46 8.70 -12.74
N ASN A 90 -7.03 7.52 -12.59
CA ASN A 90 -7.21 6.87 -11.30
C ASN A 90 -6.48 5.53 -11.35
N GLN A 91 -5.50 5.38 -10.48
CA GLN A 91 -4.71 4.16 -10.36
C GLN A 91 -4.75 3.68 -8.91
N THR A 92 -4.89 2.38 -8.73
CA THR A 92 -4.77 1.72 -7.44
C THR A 92 -3.81 0.56 -7.57
N ILE A 93 -2.84 0.48 -6.65
CA ILE A 93 -2.01 -0.71 -6.46
C ILE A 93 -2.30 -1.25 -5.06
N ASP A 94 -2.78 -2.48 -4.99
CA ASP A 94 -3.05 -3.20 -3.75
C ASP A 94 -2.08 -4.36 -3.61
N PHE A 95 -1.52 -4.48 -2.42
CA PHE A 95 -0.54 -5.48 -2.05
C PHE A 95 -0.95 -6.15 -0.74
N ASN A 96 -1.02 -7.46 -0.74
CA ASN A 96 -1.32 -8.25 0.45
C ASN A 96 -0.30 -9.37 0.55
N TYR A 97 0.50 -9.34 1.61
CA TYR A 97 1.46 -10.40 1.88
C TYR A 97 1.27 -10.92 3.29
N GLY A 98 1.55 -12.22 3.47
CA GLY A 98 1.46 -12.83 4.76
C GLY A 98 2.40 -13.99 4.93
N THR A 99 2.78 -14.22 6.18
CA THR A 99 3.56 -15.34 6.63
C THR A 99 2.85 -16.02 7.79
N TYR A 100 2.85 -17.34 7.80
CA TYR A 100 2.45 -18.11 8.96
C TYR A 100 3.48 -19.19 9.23
N THR A 101 3.81 -19.36 10.51
CA THR A 101 4.71 -20.41 10.97
C THR A 101 4.01 -21.23 12.04
N LYS A 102 4.18 -22.55 11.97
CA LYS A 102 3.54 -23.48 12.89
C LYS A 102 4.47 -24.61 13.27
N ARG A 103 4.30 -25.09 14.50
CA ARG A 103 4.73 -26.43 14.94
C ARG A 103 3.59 -27.43 14.70
N PRO A 104 3.85 -28.75 14.80
CA PRO A 104 2.80 -29.75 14.68
C PRO A 104 1.60 -29.53 15.62
N SER A 105 1.83 -28.90 16.78
CA SER A 105 0.84 -28.71 17.84
C SER A 105 0.19 -27.32 17.90
N SER A 106 0.74 -26.28 17.25
CA SER A 106 0.22 -24.92 17.34
C SER A 106 0.81 -23.98 16.28
N VAL A 107 0.08 -22.90 15.97
CA VAL A 107 0.63 -21.73 15.26
C VAL A 107 1.65 -21.07 16.20
N LEU A 108 2.85 -20.82 15.70
CA LEU A 108 3.88 -20.08 16.43
C LEU A 108 3.65 -18.60 16.20
N TYR A 109 3.68 -18.18 14.95
CA TYR A 109 3.63 -16.77 14.58
C TYR A 109 2.87 -16.58 13.27
N SER A 110 2.04 -15.54 13.22
CA SER A 110 1.39 -15.07 12.00
C SER A 110 1.65 -13.58 11.81
N GLY A 111 1.94 -13.20 10.56
CA GLY A 111 2.07 -11.82 10.14
C GLY A 111 1.34 -11.63 8.82
N GLN A 112 0.49 -10.62 8.73
CA GLN A 112 -0.17 -10.24 7.48
C GLN A 112 -0.18 -8.73 7.33
N PHE A 113 0.06 -8.26 6.11
CA PHE A 113 0.26 -6.87 5.80
C PHE A 113 -0.51 -6.55 4.54
N PHE A 114 -1.29 -5.49 4.60
CA PHE A 114 -2.05 -4.95 3.49
C PHE A 114 -1.52 -3.55 3.21
N ARG A 115 -1.17 -3.28 1.95
CA ARG A 115 -0.75 -1.96 1.48
C ARG A 115 -1.55 -1.57 0.26
N SER A 116 -2.09 -0.36 0.25
CA SER A 116 -2.82 0.19 -0.89
C SER A 116 -2.23 1.56 -1.25
N PHE A 117 -2.00 1.77 -2.54
CA PHE A 117 -1.41 3.00 -3.08
C PHE A 117 -2.32 3.61 -4.16
N PRO A 118 -3.44 4.26 -3.78
CA PRO A 118 -4.24 5.04 -4.71
C PRO A 118 -3.49 6.29 -5.21
N LEU A 119 -3.60 6.55 -6.50
CA LEU A 119 -3.08 7.73 -7.19
C LEU A 119 -4.19 8.31 -8.07
N TYR A 120 -4.53 9.57 -7.81
CA TYR A 120 -5.45 10.34 -8.62
C TYR A 120 -4.68 11.48 -9.27
N VAL A 121 -4.78 11.59 -10.59
CA VAL A 121 -4.22 12.71 -11.35
C VAL A 121 -5.35 13.34 -12.12
N TYR A 122 -5.58 14.62 -11.88
CA TYR A 122 -6.50 15.45 -12.63
C TYR A 122 -5.69 16.54 -13.32
N SER A 123 -5.92 16.74 -14.61
CA SER A 123 -5.37 17.87 -15.35
C SER A 123 -6.49 18.57 -16.10
N GLY A 124 -6.42 19.89 -16.20
CA GLY A 124 -7.41 20.68 -16.89
C GLY A 124 -6.87 22.06 -17.25
N THR A 125 -7.56 22.74 -18.15
CA THR A 125 -7.27 24.11 -18.56
C THR A 125 -8.35 25.04 -18.02
N ILE A 126 -7.94 26.19 -17.49
CA ILE A 126 -8.84 27.25 -17.04
C ILE A 126 -8.62 28.43 -17.99
N ASP A 127 -9.69 28.80 -18.72
CA ASP A 127 -9.69 29.97 -19.60
C ASP A 127 -9.72 31.25 -18.76
N ARG A 128 -8.78 32.15 -19.00
CA ARG A 128 -8.84 33.52 -18.47
C ARG A 128 -9.22 34.49 -19.57
N VAL A 129 -9.86 35.60 -19.16
CA VAL A 129 -10.12 36.76 -20.01
C VAL A 129 -8.79 37.25 -20.63
N ASN A 130 -8.80 37.60 -21.92
CA ASN A 130 -7.65 37.95 -22.79
C ASN A 130 -6.79 36.77 -23.30
N ASP A 131 -7.39 35.73 -23.90
CA ASP A 131 -6.68 34.68 -24.67
C ASP A 131 -5.51 34.00 -23.94
N SER A 132 -5.54 33.99 -22.60
CA SER A 132 -4.51 33.36 -21.77
C SER A 132 -5.07 32.11 -21.11
N TYR A 133 -4.42 30.98 -21.36
CA TYR A 133 -4.78 29.69 -20.78
C TYR A 133 -3.93 29.44 -19.53
N THR A 134 -4.57 28.98 -18.45
CA THR A 134 -3.86 28.48 -17.27
C THR A 134 -4.04 26.97 -17.22
N GLY A 135 -2.94 26.21 -17.28
CA GLY A 135 -3.00 24.78 -17.04
C GLY A 135 -2.94 24.50 -15.55
N CYS A 136 -3.79 23.57 -15.10
CA CYS A 136 -3.84 23.11 -13.73
C CYS A 136 -3.60 21.60 -13.71
N LYS A 137 -2.76 21.14 -12.78
CA LYS A 137 -2.56 19.73 -12.49
C LYS A 137 -2.71 19.49 -10.99
N HIS A 138 -3.58 18.55 -10.64
CA HIS A 138 -3.86 18.15 -9.27
C HIS A 138 -3.52 16.67 -9.14
N ILE A 139 -2.64 16.34 -8.20
CA ILE A 139 -2.16 14.99 -7.94
C ILE A 139 -2.46 14.67 -6.48
N THR A 140 -3.27 13.65 -6.24
CA THR A 140 -3.50 13.11 -4.90
C THR A 140 -2.89 11.72 -4.82
N ARG A 141 -1.94 11.53 -3.91
CA ARG A 141 -1.34 10.24 -3.59
C ARG A 141 -1.78 9.82 -2.20
N ILE A 142 -2.21 8.58 -2.06
CA ILE A 142 -2.55 8.00 -0.76
C ILE A 142 -1.73 6.71 -0.60
N GLN A 143 -1.26 6.46 0.60
CA GLN A 143 -0.63 5.23 1.04
C GLN A 143 -1.35 4.77 2.31
N ARG A 144 -1.97 3.60 2.24
CA ARG A 144 -2.61 2.95 3.39
C ARG A 144 -1.89 1.66 3.67
N GLU A 145 -1.49 1.45 4.91
CA GLU A 145 -0.83 0.25 5.40
C GLU A 145 -1.54 -0.26 6.65
N GLN A 146 -1.88 -1.54 6.64
CA GLN A 146 -2.46 -2.26 7.77
C GLN A 146 -1.65 -3.50 8.03
N VAL A 147 -1.27 -3.69 9.29
CA VAL A 147 -0.41 -4.80 9.68
C VAL A 147 -1.01 -5.50 10.88
N PHE A 148 -1.04 -6.82 10.76
CA PHE A 148 -1.51 -7.76 11.76
C PHE A 148 -0.34 -8.67 12.11
N ARG A 149 0.08 -8.69 13.37
CA ARG A 149 1.13 -9.60 13.87
C ARG A 149 0.66 -10.26 15.15
N GLY A 150 0.90 -11.56 15.32
CA GLY A 150 0.56 -12.20 16.58
C GLY A 150 0.92 -13.67 16.68
N GLU A 151 1.24 -14.06 17.92
CA GLU A 151 1.36 -15.45 18.38
C GLU A 151 0.11 -15.87 19.17
N ILE A 152 -0.41 -14.98 20.05
CA ILE A 152 -1.63 -15.14 20.90
C ILE A 152 -2.30 -13.76 21.21
N TRP A 153 -1.53 -12.67 21.21
CA TRP A 153 -2.03 -11.29 21.32
C TRP A 153 -1.84 -10.60 19.97
N PHE A 154 -2.93 -10.06 19.40
CA PHE A 154 -2.90 -9.41 18.10
C PHE A 154 -2.38 -7.98 18.23
N TYR A 155 -1.19 -7.74 17.71
CA TYR A 155 -0.68 -6.40 17.48
C TYR A 155 -1.20 -5.89 16.13
N ILE A 156 -1.86 -4.74 16.16
CA ILE A 156 -2.39 -4.07 14.98
C ILE A 156 -1.79 -2.68 14.91
N HIS A 157 -1.30 -2.32 13.72
CA HIS A 157 -1.12 -0.91 13.40
C HIS A 157 -1.68 -0.58 12.03
N LEU A 158 -2.13 0.65 11.92
CA LEU A 158 -2.67 1.32 10.75
C LEU A 158 -1.83 2.56 10.51
N LEU A 159 -1.27 2.67 9.31
CA LEU A 159 -0.62 3.88 8.83
C LEU A 159 -1.36 4.36 7.59
N GLU A 160 -1.79 5.61 7.61
CA GLU A 160 -2.38 6.29 6.47
C GLU A 160 -1.62 7.58 6.21
N GLU A 161 -1.01 7.68 5.05
CA GLU A 161 -0.34 8.87 4.57
C GLU A 161 -1.01 9.33 3.29
N SER A 162 -1.47 10.57 3.26
CA SER A 162 -1.99 11.22 2.06
C SER A 162 -1.17 12.46 1.75
N ALA A 163 -0.90 12.66 0.47
CA ALA A 163 -0.22 13.82 -0.05
C ALA A 163 -1.03 14.35 -1.23
N ASP A 164 -1.46 15.60 -1.10
CA ASP A 164 -2.20 16.33 -2.13
C ASP A 164 -1.33 17.45 -2.68
N GLN A 165 -1.14 17.47 -4.00
CA GLN A 165 -0.27 18.40 -4.69
C GLN A 165 -1.03 19.10 -5.80
N LYS A 166 -0.98 20.42 -5.80
CA LYS A 166 -1.62 21.25 -6.82
C LYS A 166 -0.59 22.16 -7.48
N TRP A 167 -0.53 22.07 -8.80
CA TRP A 167 0.35 22.85 -9.66
C TRP A 167 -0.50 23.68 -10.62
N LEU A 168 -0.25 24.98 -10.64
CA LEU A 168 -0.90 25.94 -11.54
C LEU A 168 0.19 26.63 -12.36
N TYR A 169 0.19 26.44 -13.67
CA TYR A 169 1.11 27.11 -14.59
C TYR A 169 0.31 28.04 -15.50
N ALA A 170 0.50 29.34 -15.34
CA ALA A 170 -0.04 30.37 -16.22
C ALA A 170 1.08 30.88 -17.14
N CYS A 171 0.75 31.32 -18.36
CA CYS A 171 1.71 31.93 -19.31
C CYS A 171 2.47 33.17 -18.78
N LYS A 172 2.20 33.60 -17.52
CA LYS A 172 2.89 34.69 -16.81
C LYS A 172 3.35 34.34 -15.38
N GLY A 173 3.29 33.08 -14.94
CA GLY A 173 3.80 32.66 -13.62
C GLY A 173 3.36 31.26 -13.19
N GLU A 174 4.19 30.60 -12.39
CA GLU A 174 3.95 29.27 -11.82
C GLU A 174 3.62 29.39 -10.31
N PHE A 175 2.61 28.66 -9.86
CA PHE A 175 2.20 28.58 -8.45
C PHE A 175 2.08 27.12 -8.04
N ALA A 176 2.67 26.77 -6.89
CA ALA A 176 2.72 25.42 -6.38
C ALA A 176 2.30 25.36 -4.92
N SER A 177 1.39 24.44 -4.60
CA SER A 177 0.98 24.16 -3.23
C SER A 177 0.93 22.67 -2.97
N THR A 178 1.31 22.27 -1.76
CA THR A 178 1.25 20.88 -1.31
C THR A 178 0.65 20.80 0.08
N GLN A 179 -0.14 19.76 0.33
CA GLN A 179 -0.67 19.42 1.64
C GLN A 179 -0.37 17.95 1.92
N GLN A 180 0.22 17.65 3.07
CA GLN A 180 0.51 16.28 3.49
C GLN A 180 -0.18 16.02 4.82
N VAL A 181 -0.94 14.93 4.87
CA VAL A 181 -1.61 14.46 6.08
C VAL A 181 -1.11 13.06 6.38
N CYS A 182 -0.49 12.89 7.54
CA CYS A 182 -0.02 11.61 8.05
C CYS A 182 -0.82 11.25 9.31
N ARG A 183 -1.36 10.04 9.33
CA ARG A 183 -2.12 9.47 10.45
C ARG A 183 -1.57 8.08 10.75
N TYR A 184 -1.25 7.84 12.00
CA TYR A 184 -0.78 6.55 12.49
C TYR A 184 -1.59 6.16 13.71
N GLU A 185 -2.03 4.92 13.76
CA GLU A 185 -2.78 4.34 14.87
C GLU A 185 -2.27 2.94 15.15
N SER A 186 -2.05 2.63 16.42
CA SER A 186 -1.55 1.34 16.88
C SER A 186 -2.15 1.01 18.24
N THR A 187 -1.97 -0.22 18.69
CA THR A 187 -2.29 -0.63 20.08
C THR A 187 -1.54 0.21 21.12
N ASP A 188 -0.37 0.74 20.76
CA ASP A 188 0.53 1.43 21.69
C ASP A 188 0.37 2.95 21.68
N GLY A 189 -0.50 3.48 20.82
CA GLY A 189 -0.74 4.91 20.67
C GLY A 189 -1.09 5.32 19.25
N CYS A 190 -1.20 6.62 19.02
CA CYS A 190 -1.47 7.17 17.71
C CYS A 190 -0.76 8.52 17.52
N CYS A 191 -0.66 8.97 16.28
CA CYS A 191 -0.25 10.33 15.97
C CYS A 191 -0.92 10.84 14.69
N PHE A 192 -1.05 12.15 14.61
CA PHE A 192 -1.57 12.85 13.45
C PHE A 192 -0.71 14.08 13.18
N ARG A 193 -0.42 14.32 11.89
CA ARG A 193 0.26 15.54 11.45
C ARG A 193 -0.30 16.01 10.12
N ASN A 194 -0.57 17.30 10.01
CA ASN A 194 -1.09 17.96 8.81
C ASN A 194 -0.23 19.18 8.50
N VAL A 195 0.49 19.11 7.37
CA VAL A 195 1.43 20.15 6.92
C VAL A 195 0.95 20.69 5.58
N SER A 196 0.90 22.01 5.44
CA SER A 196 0.59 22.66 4.17
C SER A 196 1.65 23.68 3.80
N THR A 197 2.05 23.69 2.53
CA THR A 197 3.03 24.61 1.99
C THR A 197 2.54 25.22 0.68
N SER A 198 2.95 26.45 0.42
CA SER A 198 2.65 27.18 -0.80
C SER A 198 3.82 28.07 -1.16
N ASN A 199 4.26 28.04 -2.43
CA ASN A 199 5.38 28.85 -2.93
C ASN A 199 6.58 28.90 -1.94
N TYR A 200 7.09 27.71 -1.59
CA TYR A 200 8.24 27.53 -0.69
C TYR A 200 8.05 28.00 0.77
N THR A 201 6.83 28.39 1.16
CA THR A 201 6.51 28.83 2.52
C THR A 201 5.58 27.84 3.19
N VAL A 202 5.83 27.51 4.46
CA VAL A 202 4.92 26.70 5.28
C VAL A 202 3.73 27.57 5.70
N LEU A 203 2.52 27.15 5.34
CA LEU A 203 1.28 27.83 5.72
C LEU A 203 0.86 27.43 7.14
N TYR A 204 0.92 26.14 7.43
CA TYR A 204 0.68 25.59 8.76
C TYR A 204 1.33 24.20 8.91
N ASP A 205 1.58 23.82 10.16
CA ASP A 205 2.08 22.51 10.57
C ASP A 205 1.43 22.16 11.91
N ASN A 206 0.38 21.34 11.86
CA ASN A 206 -0.40 20.95 13.03
C ASN A 206 -0.09 19.49 13.38
N SER A 207 0.24 19.22 14.64
CA SER A 207 0.50 17.87 15.16
C SER A 207 -0.38 17.59 16.37
N GLU A 208 -0.97 16.40 16.40
CA GLU A 208 -1.77 15.91 17.52
C GLU A 208 -1.27 14.51 17.92
N GLU A 209 -0.95 14.33 19.22
CA GLU A 209 -0.50 13.05 19.79
C GLU A 209 -1.64 12.26 20.46
N ALA A 210 -2.84 12.85 20.57
CA ALA A 210 -3.91 12.29 21.39
C ALA A 210 -5.14 11.92 20.54
N CYS A 211 -5.25 10.65 20.16
CA CYS A 211 -6.54 10.10 19.71
C CYS A 211 -7.43 9.89 20.92
N SER A 212 -8.70 10.26 20.79
CA SER A 212 -9.72 9.94 21.80
C SER A 212 -9.75 8.43 21.98
N LYS A 213 -9.58 7.93 23.22
CA LYS A 213 -9.49 6.50 23.57
C LYS A 213 -10.72 5.62 23.23
N ASN A 214 -11.69 6.13 22.48
CA ASN A 214 -12.93 5.43 22.17
C ASN A 214 -13.20 5.44 20.67
N SER A 215 -12.63 4.49 19.94
CA SER A 215 -13.30 3.96 18.77
C SER A 215 -13.10 2.44 18.77
N PRO A 216 -14.18 1.63 18.90
CA PRO A 216 -14.06 0.21 18.74
C PRO A 216 -13.53 -0.04 17.33
N ILE A 217 -12.39 -0.73 17.24
CA ILE A 217 -11.90 -1.32 16.00
C ILE A 217 -13.09 -2.08 15.43
N GLY A 218 -13.66 -1.58 14.33
CA GLY A 218 -14.76 -2.19 13.62
C GLY A 218 -14.27 -3.48 12.97
N ILE A 219 -14.11 -4.53 13.78
CA ILE A 219 -13.86 -5.88 13.33
C ILE A 219 -15.22 -6.44 12.91
N GLU A 220 -15.65 -6.14 11.69
CA GLU A 220 -16.61 -7.02 11.02
C GLU A 220 -15.87 -8.31 10.69
N PHE A 221 -16.00 -9.28 11.60
CA PHE A 221 -15.72 -10.67 11.32
C PHE A 221 -16.65 -11.10 10.18
N PHE A 222 -16.11 -11.29 8.98
CA PHE A 222 -16.77 -12.16 8.01
C PHE A 222 -16.77 -13.57 8.62
N SER A 223 -17.90 -13.92 9.22
CA SER A 223 -18.22 -15.27 9.65
C SER A 223 -19.08 -15.94 8.58
N THR A 224 -18.81 -17.25 8.44
CA THR A 224 -19.35 -18.25 7.50
C THR A 224 -18.86 -18.22 6.06
#